data_AF-A0A2S0WM58-F1
#
_entry.id   AF-A0A2S0WM58-F1
#
_cell.length_a   1.000
_cell.length_b   1.000
_cell.length_c   1.000
_cell.angle_alpha   90.00
_cell.angle_beta   90.00
_cell.angle_gamma   90.00
#
_symmetry.space_group_name_H-M   'P 1'
#
loop_
_entity.id
_entity.type
_entity.pdbx_description
1 polymer ?
#
loop_
_entity_poly.entity_id
_entity_poly.type
_entity_poly.pdbx_seq_one_letter_code
_entity_poly.pdbx_strand_id
1 'polypeptide(L)'
;MLTARPSAGRQPLITVVVLGEEFLGALAYALECALFMPAAVRAVRAGSVPGMARPSPIPVQELGDSPLAALLDISTSSDRMVAQQVGDDAHQVLRDLRRSTHSPLVEVDDSGVVLRVSDPRGWSVPAVASGFG
;
A
#
# COMPACT_ATOMS: atom_id res chain seq x y z
N MET A 1 8.38 -18.29 11.90
CA MET A 1 8.23 -17.35 13.02
C MET A 1 9.33 -16.29 12.92
N LEU A 2 8.99 -15.05 12.58
CA LEU A 2 9.88 -13.89 12.68
C LEU A 2 9.01 -12.67 13.01
N THR A 3 8.60 -12.55 14.27
CA THR A 3 8.11 -11.29 14.82
C THR A 3 9.32 -10.40 15.08
N ALA A 4 9.72 -9.62 14.08
CA ALA A 4 10.56 -8.46 14.35
C ALA A 4 9.74 -7.56 15.28
N ARG A 5 10.14 -7.48 16.56
CA ARG A 5 9.50 -6.55 17.50
C ARG A 5 9.74 -5.15 16.95
N PRO A 6 8.70 -4.31 16.82
CA PRO A 6 8.91 -2.92 16.46
C PRO A 6 9.87 -2.29 17.47
N SER A 7 10.82 -1.49 16.96
CA SER A 7 11.80 -0.76 17.74
C SER A 7 11.06 0.01 18.84
N ALA A 8 11.41 -0.23 20.10
CA ALA A 8 10.74 0.38 21.24
C ALA A 8 10.70 1.92 21.08
N GLY A 9 9.49 2.49 20.95
CA GLY A 9 9.25 3.93 20.92
C GLY A 9 8.85 4.53 19.57
N ARG A 10 8.94 3.81 18.45
CA ARG A 10 8.41 4.28 17.15
C ARG A 10 7.05 3.63 16.86
N GLN A 11 6.02 4.44 16.61
CA GLN A 11 4.74 3.93 16.11
C GLN A 11 4.94 3.39 14.69
N PRO A 12 4.57 2.13 14.40
CA PRO A 12 4.60 1.58 13.04
C PRO A 12 3.79 2.45 12.07
N LEU A 13 4.24 2.56 10.82
CA LEU A 13 3.62 3.37 9.79
C LEU A 13 3.17 2.52 8.60
N ILE A 14 1.87 2.55 8.31
CA ILE A 14 1.28 1.96 7.11
C ILE A 14 1.00 3.08 6.10
N THR A 15 1.56 2.96 4.91
CA THR A 15 1.34 3.91 3.81
C THR A 15 0.38 3.32 2.79
N VAL A 16 -0.77 3.96 2.60
CA VAL A 16 -1.70 3.67 1.51
C VAL A 16 -1.24 4.41 0.25
N VAL A 17 -0.97 3.67 -0.82
CA VAL A 17 -0.58 4.18 -2.13
C VAL A 17 -1.82 4.30 -3.00
N VAL A 18 -2.14 5.52 -3.38
CA VAL A 18 -3.30 5.86 -4.21
C VAL A 18 -2.83 6.07 -5.65
N LEU A 19 -3.20 5.15 -6.55
CA LEU A 19 -2.79 5.14 -7.97
C LEU A 19 -3.89 5.63 -8.92
N GLY A 20 -5.10 5.86 -8.41
CA GLY A 20 -6.27 6.28 -9.17
C GLY A 20 -7.36 6.82 -8.24
N GLU A 21 -8.61 6.85 -8.70
CA GLU A 21 -9.74 7.31 -7.88
C GLU A 21 -10.13 6.29 -6.80
N GLU A 22 -9.88 5.01 -7.05
CA GLU A 22 -10.27 3.91 -6.17
C GLU A 22 -9.09 3.44 -5.29
N PHE A 23 -9.26 3.57 -3.98
CA PHE A 23 -8.28 3.12 -2.98
C PHE A 23 -8.92 2.69 -1.65
N LEU A 24 -10.26 2.58 -1.61
CA LEU A 24 -10.99 2.28 -0.37
C LEU A 24 -10.68 0.88 0.15
N GLY A 25 -10.45 -0.11 -0.72
CA GLY A 25 -10.02 -1.44 -0.29
C GLY A 25 -8.65 -1.40 0.39
N ALA A 26 -7.70 -0.67 -0.19
CA ALA A 26 -6.38 -0.46 0.42
C ALA A 26 -6.45 0.29 1.75
N LEU A 27 -7.31 1.30 1.84
CA LEU A 27 -7.52 2.05 3.07
C LEU A 27 -8.20 1.21 4.16
N ALA A 28 -9.23 0.44 3.81
CA ALA A 28 -9.92 -0.45 4.73
C ALA A 28 -8.95 -1.48 5.33
N TYR A 29 -8.15 -2.13 4.48
CA TYR A 29 -7.12 -3.07 4.92
C TYR A 29 -6.08 -2.42 5.85
N ALA A 30 -5.62 -1.20 5.52
CA ALA A 30 -4.66 -0.48 6.34
C ALA A 30 -5.23 -0.09 7.72
N LEU A 31 -6.49 0.36 7.77
CA LEU A 31 -7.17 0.69 9.02
C LEU A 31 -7.42 -0.54 9.88
N GLU A 32 -7.84 -1.66 9.28
CA GLU A 32 -8.01 -2.94 9.99
C GLU A 32 -6.67 -3.41 10.59
N CYS A 33 -5.58 -3.32 9.82
CA CYS A 33 -4.25 -3.61 10.33
C CYS A 33 -3.87 -2.71 11.51
N ALA A 34 -4.19 -1.42 11.44
CA ALA A 34 -3.89 -0.44 12.48
C ALA A 34 -4.72 -0.65 13.77
N LEU A 35 -5.91 -1.25 13.67
CA LEU A 35 -6.71 -1.66 14.83
C LEU A 35 -6.07 -2.85 15.56
N PHE A 36 -5.48 -3.80 14.83
CA PHE A 36 -4.85 -4.98 15.42
C PHE A 36 -3.43 -4.70 15.95
N MET A 37 -2.63 -3.94 15.20
CA MET A 37 -1.32 -3.47 15.61
C MET A 37 -1.32 -1.95 15.57
N PRO A 38 -1.23 -1.24 16.71
CA PRO A 38 -1.33 0.21 16.76
C PRO A 38 -0.33 0.89 15.83
N ALA A 39 -0.79 1.27 14.64
CA ALA A 39 0.01 1.84 13.57
C ALA A 39 -0.60 3.16 13.12
N ALA A 40 0.24 4.12 12.77
CA ALA A 40 -0.20 5.30 12.05
C ALA A 40 -0.53 4.91 10.60
N VAL A 41 -1.57 5.51 10.03
CA VAL A 41 -1.95 5.34 8.63
C VAL A 41 -1.82 6.67 7.92
N ARG A 42 -1.11 6.69 6.79
CA ARG A 42 -1.07 7.84 5.87
C ARG A 42 -1.48 7.41 4.47
N ALA A 43 -2.05 8.31 3.68
CA ALA A 43 -2.33 8.09 2.28
C ALA A 43 -1.52 9.05 1.40
N VAL A 44 -0.94 8.52 0.32
CA VAL A 44 -0.14 9.28 -0.64
C VAL A 44 -0.63 8.97 -2.06
N ARG A 45 -0.82 9.99 -2.89
CA ARG A 45 -1.26 9.85 -4.27
C ARG A 45 -0.09 9.96 -5.24
N ALA A 46 0.10 8.91 -6.03
CA ALA A 46 1.08 8.90 -7.09
C ALA A 46 0.38 9.23 -8.42
N GLY A 47 0.55 10.49 -8.87
CA GLY A 47 0.08 10.98 -10.17
C GLY A 47 -0.97 12.07 -10.07
N SER A 48 -1.06 12.88 -11.13
CA SER A 48 -1.96 14.02 -11.23
C SER A 48 -3.34 13.58 -11.73
N VAL A 49 -4.12 12.90 -10.88
CA VAL A 49 -5.55 12.73 -11.16
C VAL A 49 -6.28 13.92 -10.53
N PRO A 50 -6.97 14.75 -11.33
CA PRO A 50 -7.62 15.94 -10.81
C PRO A 50 -8.80 15.56 -9.91
N GLY A 51 -8.63 15.81 -8.62
CA GLY A 51 -9.71 15.81 -7.65
C GLY A 51 -10.13 14.42 -7.18
N MET A 52 -10.18 14.22 -5.86
CA MET A 52 -10.97 13.14 -5.30
C MET A 52 -12.45 13.42 -5.60
N ALA A 53 -13.07 12.62 -6.46
CA ALA A 53 -14.53 12.64 -6.65
C ALA A 53 -15.28 12.24 -5.36
N ARG A 54 -14.60 11.58 -4.42
CA ARG A 54 -15.16 11.12 -3.14
C ARG A 54 -14.30 11.57 -1.96
N PRO A 55 -14.91 12.02 -0.85
CA PRO A 55 -14.17 12.38 0.35
C PRO A 55 -13.45 11.15 0.92
N SER A 56 -12.14 11.27 1.11
CA SER A 56 -11.35 10.32 1.88
C SER A 56 -11.55 10.57 3.37
N PRO A 57 -11.65 9.53 4.22
CA PRO A 57 -11.72 9.71 5.66
C PRO A 57 -10.40 10.16 6.28
N ILE A 58 -9.28 10.11 5.53
CA ILE A 58 -7.98 10.65 5.95
C ILE A 58 -7.39 11.58 4.88
N PRO A 59 -6.55 12.56 5.24
CA PRO A 59 -5.83 13.40 4.27
C PRO A 59 -5.00 12.55 3.31
N VAL A 60 -5.06 12.88 2.02
CA VAL A 60 -4.23 12.26 0.98
C VAL A 60 -3.17 13.28 0.56
N GLN A 61 -1.90 12.92 0.72
CA GLN A 61 -0.79 13.75 0.29
C GLN A 61 -0.51 13.52 -1.20
N GLU A 62 -0.61 14.57 -1.99
CA GLU A 62 -0.25 14.53 -3.41
C GLU A 62 1.27 14.46 -3.58
N LEU A 63 1.75 13.48 -4.35
CA LEU A 63 3.16 13.39 -4.74
C LEU A 63 3.38 14.21 -6.01
N GLY A 64 4.52 14.93 -6.06
CA GLY A 64 4.89 15.75 -7.22
C GLY A 64 5.25 14.92 -8.46
N ASP A 65 5.93 15.57 -9.41
CA ASP A 65 6.14 15.09 -10.78
C ASP A 65 6.94 13.77 -10.93
N SER A 66 7.50 13.23 -9.84
CA SER A 66 8.25 11.97 -9.82
C SER A 66 7.65 10.98 -8.81
N PRO A 67 6.44 10.45 -9.07
CA PRO A 67 5.69 9.65 -8.10
C PRO A 67 6.42 8.37 -7.70
N LEU A 68 7.09 7.67 -8.63
CA LEU A 68 7.85 6.46 -8.28
C LEU A 68 9.02 6.77 -7.34
N ALA A 69 9.83 7.79 -7.64
CA ALA A 69 10.97 8.16 -6.80
C ALA A 69 10.50 8.58 -5.39
N ALA A 70 9.41 9.35 -5.30
CA ALA A 70 8.82 9.73 -4.02
C ALA A 70 8.28 8.52 -3.25
N LEU A 71 7.60 7.58 -3.92
CA LEU A 71 7.13 6.33 -3.29
C LEU A 71 8.29 5.47 -2.77
N LEU A 72 9.41 5.42 -3.49
CA LEU A 72 10.61 4.70 -3.05
C LEU A 72 11.23 5.35 -1.82
N ASP A 73 11.30 6.68 -1.75
CA ASP A 73 11.74 7.38 -0.55
C ASP A 73 10.80 7.13 0.64
N ILE A 74 9.50 7.27 0.42
CA ILE A 74 8.44 6.96 1.40
C ILE A 74 8.53 5.52 1.90
N SER A 75 8.88 4.56 1.05
CA SER A 75 9.02 3.16 1.43
C SER A 75 10.12 2.92 2.46
N THR A 76 11.14 3.79 2.56
CA THR A 76 12.22 3.67 3.56
C THR A 76 11.74 3.97 4.99
N SER A 77 10.69 4.80 5.11
CA SER A 77 10.10 5.20 6.38
C SER A 77 8.82 4.42 6.70
N SER A 78 8.32 3.61 5.77
CA SER A 78 7.09 2.84 5.94
C SER A 78 7.41 1.45 6.47
N ASP A 79 6.63 0.96 7.43
CA ASP A 79 6.71 -0.43 7.87
C ASP A 79 5.93 -1.36 6.94
N ARG A 80 4.94 -0.81 6.22
CA ARG A 80 4.17 -1.48 5.17
C ARG A 80 3.63 -0.45 4.17
N MET A 81 3.60 -0.83 2.91
CA MET A 81 2.84 -0.15 1.87
C MET A 81 1.65 -0.99 1.44
N VAL A 82 0.52 -0.35 1.18
CA VAL A 82 -0.71 -1.00 0.72
C VAL A 82 -1.19 -0.28 -0.52
N ALA A 83 -1.45 -1.00 -1.61
CA ALA A 83 -1.99 -0.44 -2.84
C ALA A 83 -3.20 -1.25 -3.28
N GLN A 84 -4.20 -0.58 -3.84
CA GLN A 84 -5.32 -1.25 -4.49
C GLN A 84 -4.95 -1.54 -5.94
N GLN A 85 -5.16 -2.77 -6.38
CA GLN A 85 -5.08 -3.14 -7.79
C GLN A 85 -6.49 -3.03 -8.39
N VAL A 86 -6.66 -2.20 -9.41
CA VAL A 86 -7.92 -2.06 -10.14
C VAL A 86 -7.79 -2.81 -11.47
N GLY A 87 -8.55 -3.88 -11.64
CA GLY A 87 -8.50 -4.75 -12.82
C GLY A 87 -7.30 -5.70 -12.87
N ASP A 88 -7.19 -6.42 -14.00
CA ASP A 88 -6.13 -7.42 -14.21
C ASP A 88 -4.76 -6.80 -14.53
N ASP A 89 -4.75 -5.57 -15.05
CA ASP A 89 -3.53 -4.84 -15.37
C ASP A 89 -3.07 -3.96 -14.21
N ALA A 90 -2.07 -4.42 -13.48
CA ALA A 90 -1.39 -3.60 -12.49
C ALA A 90 -0.78 -2.35 -13.15
N HIS A 91 -1.12 -1.17 -12.62
CA HIS A 91 -0.49 0.11 -12.98
C HIS A 91 1.04 -0.03 -13.08
N GLN A 92 1.67 0.61 -14.07
CA GLN A 92 3.13 0.56 -14.26
C GLN A 92 3.88 0.93 -12.97
N VAL A 93 3.41 1.96 -12.25
CA VAL A 93 3.94 2.39 -10.95
C VAL A 93 3.89 1.26 -9.91
N LEU A 94 2.81 0.47 -9.88
CA LEU A 94 2.67 -0.66 -8.95
C LEU A 94 3.68 -1.77 -9.28
N ARG A 95 3.86 -2.09 -10.58
CA ARG A 95 4.84 -3.07 -11.04
C ARG A 95 6.27 -2.66 -10.70
N ASP A 96 6.58 -1.38 -10.84
CA ASP A 96 7.91 -0.85 -10.51
C ASP A 96 8.12 -0.79 -9.00
N LEU A 97 7.13 -0.33 -8.24
CA LEU A 97 7.17 -0.31 -6.78
C LEU A 97 7.39 -1.72 -6.21
N ARG A 98 6.71 -2.73 -6.77
CA ARG A 98 6.86 -4.14 -6.39
C ARG A 98 8.32 -4.63 -6.43
N ARG A 99 9.10 -4.13 -7.38
CA ARG A 99 10.49 -4.57 -7.63
C ARG A 99 11.53 -3.79 -6.83
N SER A 100 11.18 -2.60 -6.35
CA SER A 100 12.17 -1.63 -5.86
C SER A 100 11.86 -1.05 -4.49
N THR A 101 10.68 -1.35 -3.91
CA THR A 101 10.29 -0.87 -2.57
C THR A 101 11.26 -1.31 -1.47
N HIS A 102 11.46 -0.44 -0.47
CA HIS A 102 12.22 -0.73 0.75
C HIS A 102 11.35 -1.23 1.90
N SER A 103 10.03 -1.32 1.71
CA SER A 103 9.08 -1.91 2.67
C SER A 103 8.17 -2.94 2.01
N PRO A 104 7.58 -3.89 2.77
CA PRO A 104 6.61 -4.84 2.23
C PRO A 104 5.45 -4.11 1.54
N LEU A 105 5.14 -4.53 0.31
CA LEU A 105 4.01 -4.05 -0.47
C LEU A 105 2.89 -5.10 -0.45
N VAL A 106 1.72 -4.70 0.02
CA VAL A 106 0.49 -5.50 -0.02
C VAL A 106 -0.41 -4.92 -1.11
N GLU A 107 -0.80 -5.76 -2.05
CA GLU A 107 -1.73 -5.42 -3.12
C GLU A 107 -3.08 -6.07 -2.79
N VAL A 108 -4.15 -5.29 -2.82
CA VAL A 108 -5.51 -5.72 -2.48
C VAL A 108 -6.50 -5.39 -3.59
N ASP A 109 -7.66 -6.04 -3.58
CA ASP A 109 -8.80 -5.66 -4.42
C ASP A 109 -9.63 -4.51 -3.81
N ASP A 110 -10.76 -4.19 -4.43
CA ASP A 110 -11.70 -3.15 -4.01
C ASP A 110 -12.40 -3.44 -2.67
N SER A 111 -12.47 -4.72 -2.27
CA SER A 111 -12.99 -5.18 -1.00
C SER A 111 -11.94 -5.23 0.12
N GLY A 112 -10.67 -5.00 -0.21
CA GLY A 112 -9.54 -5.08 0.72
C GLY A 112 -8.98 -6.48 0.91
N VAL A 113 -9.39 -7.46 0.08
CA VAL A 113 -8.83 -8.81 0.10
C VAL A 113 -7.44 -8.79 -0.52
N VAL A 114 -6.48 -9.44 0.14
CA VAL A 114 -5.09 -9.53 -0.32
C VAL A 114 -5.02 -10.32 -1.63
N LEU A 115 -4.48 -9.70 -2.66
CA LEU A 115 -4.18 -10.32 -3.96
C LEU A 115 -2.72 -10.75 -4.06
N ARG A 116 -1.81 -9.99 -3.43
CA ARG A 116 -0.38 -10.25 -3.49
C ARG A 116 0.36 -9.57 -2.35
N VAL A 117 1.45 -10.20 -1.92
CA VAL A 117 2.41 -9.62 -0.99
C VAL A 117 3.80 -9.69 -1.61
N SER A 118 4.51 -8.57 -1.61
CA SER A 118 5.88 -8.46 -2.10
C SER A 118 6.78 -7.87 -1.02
N ASP A 119 8.02 -8.33 -0.96
CA ASP A 119 8.98 -7.96 0.07
C ASP A 119 10.23 -7.31 -0.54
N PRO A 120 10.87 -6.38 0.19
CA PRO A 120 12.08 -5.71 -0.28
C PRO A 120 13.23 -6.65 -0.64
N ARG A 121 13.24 -7.88 -0.11
CA ARG A 121 14.24 -8.91 -0.44
C ARG A 121 14.00 -9.57 -1.80
N GLY A 122 12.96 -9.17 -2.52
CA GLY A 122 12.72 -9.55 -3.91
C GLY A 122 11.75 -10.72 -4.12
N TRP A 123 11.15 -11.27 -3.06
CA TRP A 123 10.09 -12.26 -3.22
C TRP A 123 8.72 -11.58 -3.40
N SER A 124 7.86 -12.19 -4.21
CA SER A 124 6.50 -11.73 -4.44
C SER A 124 5.57 -12.92 -4.62
N VAL A 125 4.58 -13.03 -3.74
CA VAL A 125 3.69 -14.18 -3.66
C VAL A 125 2.25 -13.70 -3.90
N PRO A 126 1.56 -14.20 -4.95
CA PRO A 126 0.12 -13.97 -5.07
C PRO A 126 -0.59 -14.67 -3.92
N ALA A 127 -1.68 -14.07 -3.42
CA ALA A 127 -2.60 -14.81 -2.60
C ALA A 127 -3.13 -15.98 -3.42
N VAL A 128 -2.96 -17.19 -2.88
CA VAL A 128 -3.53 -18.38 -3.50
C VAL A 128 -5.04 -18.21 -3.36
N ALA A 129 -5.74 -18.03 -4.48
CA ALA A 129 -7.18 -18.23 -4.48
C ALA A 129 -7.40 -19.63 -3.91
N SER A 130 -7.91 -19.71 -2.69
CA SER A 130 -8.43 -20.97 -2.18
C SER A 130 -9.60 -21.27 -3.10
N GLY A 131 -9.37 -22.13 -4.09
CA GLY A 131 -10.39 -22.56 -5.03
C GLY A 131 -11.53 -23.19 -4.24
N PHE A 132 -12.57 -22.40 -4.00
CA PHE A 132 -13.91 -22.92 -3.86
C PHE A 132 -14.53 -22.82 -5.26
N GLY A 133 -14.26 -23.85 -6.04
CA GLY A 133 -14.84 -24.15 -7.34
C GLY A 133 -14.75 -25.65 -7.56
#